data_AF-A0A958QSE6-F1
#
_entry.id   AF-A0A958QSE6-F1
#
_cell.length_a   1.000
_cell.length_b   1.000
_cell.length_c   1.000
_cell.angle_alpha   90.00
_cell.angle_beta   90.00
_cell.angle_gamma   90.00
#
_symmetry.space_group_name_H-M   'P 1'
#
loop_
_entity.id
_entity.type
_entity.pdbx_description
1 polymer ?
#
loop_
_entity_poly.entity_id
_entity_poly.type
_entity_poly.pdbx_seq_one_letter_code
_entity_poly.pdbx_strand_id
1 'polypeptide(L)' 'MAQANKNAISPTRGEDYPEWYQQVIKAADMAENSSVRGCMVIKPWGYGIWEKLQYELDSRITVPGH' A
#
# COMPACT_ATOMS: atom_id res chain seq x y z
N MET A 1 30.66 0.80 18.59
CA MET A 1 29.25 1.26 18.50
C MET A 1 28.68 0.65 17.23
N ALA A 2 27.82 -0.36 17.32
CA ALA A 2 27.27 -1.04 16.17
C ALA A 2 26.41 -0.05 15.36
N GLN A 3 26.67 0.05 14.06
CA GLN A 3 25.97 0.95 13.16
C GLN A 3 24.54 0.45 13.02
N ALA A 4 23.58 1.16 13.61
CA ALA A 4 22.17 0.82 13.46
C ALA A 4 21.79 0.86 11.98
N ASN A 5 21.25 -0.24 11.46
CA ASN A 5 20.84 -0.35 10.06
C ASN A 5 19.90 0.83 9.70
N LYS A 6 20.32 1.67 8.76
CA LYS A 6 19.49 2.76 8.24
C LYS A 6 18.40 2.14 7.36
N ASN A 7 17.21 1.98 7.93
CA ASN A 7 16.02 1.60 7.17
C ASN A 7 15.48 2.83 6.42
N ALA A 8 14.96 2.62 5.20
CA ALA A 8 14.38 3.70 4.39
C ALA A 8 13.09 4.28 5.01
N ILE A 9 12.45 3.53 5.92
CA ILE A 9 11.24 3.91 6.65
C ILE A 9 11.54 3.81 8.16
N SER A 10 11.14 4.83 8.92
CA SER A 10 11.20 4.87 10.38
C SER A 10 9.90 5.48 10.91
N PRO A 11 9.21 4.87 11.89
CA PRO A 11 9.57 3.70 12.71
C PRO A 11 9.58 2.38 11.93
N THR A 12 10.21 1.34 12.49
CA THR A 12 10.16 0.00 11.91
C THR A 12 8.80 -0.66 12.17
N ARG A 13 8.47 -1.68 11.36
CA ARG A 13 7.23 -2.44 11.48
C ARG A 13 6.95 -2.97 12.90
N GLY A 14 7.99 -3.33 13.65
CA GLY A 14 7.87 -3.88 15.00
C GLY A 14 7.76 -2.83 16.11
N GLU A 15 8.12 -1.58 15.84
CA GLU A 15 8.08 -0.49 16.81
C GLU A 15 6.71 0.20 16.80
N ASP A 16 6.23 0.57 15.61
CA ASP A 16 4.93 1.22 15.42
C ASP A 16 4.39 0.82 14.05
N TYR A 17 3.54 -0.20 14.04
CA TYR A 17 2.96 -0.73 12.82
C TYR A 17 2.04 0.27 12.09
N PRO A 18 1.10 0.97 12.79
CA PRO A 18 0.26 1.98 12.13
C PRO A 18 1.06 3.06 11.39
N GLU A 19 2.04 3.68 12.03
CA GLU A 19 2.84 4.75 11.42
C GLU A 19 3.74 4.19 10.30
N TRP A 20 4.39 3.05 10.55
CA TRP A 20 5.19 2.37 9.52
C TRP A 20 4.37 2.08 8.26
N TYR A 21 3.13 1.60 8.40
CA TYR A 21 2.26 1.29 7.26
C TYR A 21 1.93 2.54 6.44
N GLN A 22 1.61 3.65 7.10
CA GLN A 22 1.36 4.92 6.43
C GLN A 22 2.61 5.44 5.70
N GLN A 23 3.78 5.32 6.32
CA GLN A 23 5.02 5.74 5.69
C GLN A 23 5.40 4.88 4.49
N VAL A 24 5.18 3.55 4.56
CA VAL A 24 5.40 2.65 3.42
C VAL A 24 4.50 3.02 2.25
N ILE A 25 3.19 3.20 2.48
CA ILE A 25 2.24 3.58 1.41
C ILE A 25 2.64 4.90 0.77
N LYS A 26 3.02 5.88 1.58
CA LYS A 26 3.42 7.21 1.12
C LYS A 26 4.74 7.16 0.34
N ALA A 27 5.74 6.45 0.84
CA ALA A 27 7.04 6.31 0.19
C ALA A 27 6.98 5.50 -1.11
N ALA A 28 6.04 4.56 -1.21
CA ALA A 28 5.76 3.80 -2.44
C ALA A 28 4.88 4.56 -3.44
N ASP A 29 4.50 5.81 -3.14
CA ASP A 29 3.62 6.65 -3.96
C ASP A 29 2.27 5.99 -4.31
N MET A 30 1.75 5.17 -3.39
CA MET A 30 0.54 4.37 -3.63
C MET A 30 -0.75 5.13 -3.27
N ALA A 31 -0.77 5.82 -2.13
CA ALA A 31 -1.91 6.57 -1.67
C ALA A 31 -1.48 7.68 -0.69
N GLU A 32 -2.37 8.65 -0.47
CA GLU A 32 -2.19 9.74 0.47
C GLU A 32 -3.44 9.99 1.32
N ASN A 33 -3.25 10.62 2.48
CA ASN A 33 -4.36 10.98 3.35
C ASN A 33 -5.22 12.06 2.70
N SER A 34 -6.54 11.87 2.72
CA SER A 34 -7.50 12.87 2.27
C SER A 34 -7.71 13.95 3.34
N SER A 35 -8.28 15.09 2.94
CA SER A 35 -8.78 16.11 3.86
C SER A 35 -9.98 15.62 4.68
N VAL A 36 -10.67 14.58 4.21
CA VAL A 36 -11.78 13.95 4.93
C VAL A 36 -11.23 12.84 5.83
N ARG A 37 -11.56 12.92 7.12
CA ARG A 37 -11.16 11.91 8.12
C ARG A 37 -11.64 10.53 7.68
N GLY A 38 -10.70 9.57 7.65
CA GLY A 38 -10.97 8.19 7.28
C GLY A 38 -10.96 7.92 5.77
N CYS A 39 -10.78 8.94 4.94
CA CYS A 39 -10.62 8.77 3.51
C CYS A 39 -9.14 8.82 3.10
N MET A 40 -8.78 8.05 2.08
CA MET A 40 -7.48 8.10 1.43
C MET A 40 -7.67 8.32 -0.07
N VAL A 41 -6.78 9.08 -0.68
CA VAL A 41 -6.72 9.27 -2.13
C VAL A 41 -5.73 8.26 -2.69
N ILE A 42 -6.20 7.37 -3.57
CA ILE A 42 -5.34 6.38 -4.24
C ILE A 42 -4.66 7.09 -5.42
N LYS A 43 -3.33 7.00 -5.49
CA LYS A 43 -2.52 7.57 -6.57
C LYS A 43 -2.51 6.65 -7.80
N PRO A 44 -2.15 7.14 -8.99
CA PRO A 44 -2.14 6.32 -10.21
C PRO A 44 -1.36 5.02 -10.08
N TRP A 45 -0.21 5.04 -9.40
CA TRP A 45 0.59 3.84 -9.16
C TRP A 45 -0.13 2.80 -8.28
N GLY A 46 -0.77 3.25 -7.20
CA GLY A 46 -1.58 2.39 -6.34
C GLY A 46 -2.81 1.85 -7.07
N TYR A 47 -3.43 2.67 -7.92
CA TYR A 47 -4.59 2.26 -8.72
C TYR A 47 -4.22 1.18 -9.75
N GLY A 48 -3.06 1.27 -10.38
CA GLY A 48 -2.60 0.23 -11.31
C GLY A 48 -2.42 -1.16 -10.66
N ILE A 49 -2.10 -1.22 -9.36
CA ILE A 49 -2.10 -2.48 -8.60
C ILE A 49 -3.53 -2.99 -8.42
N TRP A 50 -4.47 -2.11 -8.08
CA TRP A 50 -5.88 -2.45 -7.95
C TRP A 50 -6.48 -2.97 -9.26
N GLU A 51 -6.19 -2.34 -10.40
CA GLU A 51 -6.66 -2.80 -11.71
C GLU A 51 -6.17 -4.22 -12.03
N LYS A 52 -4.90 -4.54 -11.71
CA LYS A 52 -4.37 -5.90 -11.87
C LYS A 52 -5.09 -6.91 -10.98
N LEU A 53 -5.37 -6.55 -9.73
CA LEU A 53 -6.13 -7.40 -8.81
C LEU A 53 -7.56 -7.64 -9.33
N GLN A 54 -8.20 -6.59 -9.83
CA GLN A 54 -9.53 -6.68 -10.43
C GLN A 54 -9.52 -7.56 -11.68
N TYR A 55 -8.56 -7.39 -12.57
CA TYR A 55 -8.42 -8.20 -13.78
C TYR A 55 -8.23 -9.69 -13.46
N GLU A 56 -7.36 -10.02 -12.52
CA GLU A 56 -7.13 -11.41 -12.07
C GLU A 56 -8.38 -12.02 -11.44
N LEU A 57 -9.09 -11.24 -10.62
CA LEU A 57 -10.34 -11.68 -9.99
C LEU A 57 -11.43 -11.89 -11.04
N ASP A 58 -11.61 -10.93 -11.94
CA ASP A 58 -12.58 -11.00 -13.03
C ASP A 58 -12.31 -12.21 -13.90
N SER A 59 -11.07 -12.38 -14.39
CA SER A 59 -10.67 -13.53 -15.19
C SER A 59 -11.01 -14.87 -14.50
N ARG A 60 -10.82 -14.99 -13.19
CA ARG A 60 -11.14 -16.23 -12.46
C ARG A 60 -12.65 -16.46 -12.34
N ILE A 61 -13.44 -15.40 -12.27
CA ILE A 61 -14.91 -15.46 -12.22
C ILE A 61 -15.47 -15.76 -13.62
N THR A 62 -14.89 -15.20 -14.69
CA THR A 62 -15.37 -15.41 -16.06
C THR A 62 -14.85 -16.70 -16.72
N VAL A 63 -13.81 -17.35 -16.19
CA VAL A 63 -13.36 -18.67 -16.69
C VAL A 63 -14.54 -19.64 -16.60
N PRO A 64 -15.00 -20.23 -17.72
CA PRO A 64 -16.20 -21.06 -17.73
C PRO A 64 -15.98 -22.34 -16.91
N GLY A 65 -16.61 -22.38 -15.75
CA GLY A 65 -16.69 -23.51 -14.82
C GLY A 65 -18.02 -23.54 -14.05
N HIS A 66 -19.04 -22.84 -14.58
CA HIS A 66 -20.46 -23.08 -14.35
C HIS A 66 -21.09 -23.45 -15.69
#